data_AF-J2WKB1-F1
#
_entry.id   AF-J2WKB1-F1
#
_cell.length_a   1.000
_cell.length_b   1.000
_cell.length_c   1.000
_cell.angle_alpha   90.00
_cell.angle_beta   90.00
_cell.angle_gamma   90.00
#
_symmetry.space_group_name_H-M   'P 1'
#
loop_
_entity.id
_entity.type
_entity.pdbx_description
1 polymer ?
#
loop_
_entity_poly.entity_id
_entity_poly.type
_entity_poly.pdbx_seq_one_letter_code
_entity_poly.pdbx_strand_id
1 'polypeptide(L)'
;MNTKRLLIVCMACLSTSAWAIEPGPSSAPQKGTEQWMQLQIRGVVASPFRQTASVTERDLSFQRWLNSFTHPIPEFFDQDAAGKMTTGSNN
;
A
#
# COMPACT_ATOMS: atom_id res chain seq x y z
N MET A 1 17.49 52.12 -25.31
CA MET A 1 17.08 50.71 -25.56
C MET A 1 17.63 49.69 -24.56
N ASN A 2 18.37 50.10 -23.53
CA ASN A 2 19.15 49.16 -22.70
C ASN A 2 18.43 48.73 -21.41
N THR A 3 17.53 49.57 -20.89
CA THR A 3 16.78 49.29 -19.64
C THR A 3 15.75 48.18 -19.82
N LYS A 4 15.04 48.14 -20.95
CA LYS A 4 14.07 47.08 -21.27
C LYS A 4 14.75 45.72 -21.43
N ARG A 5 15.93 45.69 -22.05
CA ARG A 5 16.74 44.46 -22.21
C ARG A 5 17.26 43.97 -20.86
N LEU A 6 17.70 44.88 -20.00
CA LEU A 6 18.16 44.56 -18.65
C LEU A 6 17.02 44.00 -17.77
N LEU A 7 15.81 44.55 -17.86
CA LEU A 7 14.65 44.01 -17.15
C LEU A 7 14.27 42.60 -17.61
N ILE A 8 14.32 42.32 -18.92
CA ILE A 8 14.02 40.98 -19.45
C ILE A 8 15.05 39.96 -18.95
N VAL A 9 16.34 40.33 -18.92
CA VAL A 9 17.39 39.45 -18.39
C VAL A 9 17.20 39.21 -16.89
N CYS A 10 16.93 40.25 -16.09
CA CYS A 10 16.67 40.09 -14.66
C CYS A 10 15.44 39.18 -14.40
N MET A 11 14.37 39.36 -15.17
CA MET A 11 13.13 38.59 -15.02
C MET A 11 13.31 37.11 -15.43
N ALA A 12 14.16 36.83 -16.41
CA ALA A 12 14.54 35.46 -16.79
C ALA A 12 15.47 34.79 -15.76
N CYS A 13 16.32 35.55 -15.06
CA CYS A 13 17.19 35.00 -14.01
C CYS A 13 16.42 34.66 -12.72
N LEU A 14 15.34 35.39 -12.42
CA LEU A 14 14.50 35.14 -11.23
C LEU A 14 13.63 33.88 -11.35
N SER A 15 13.28 33.44 -12.57
CA SER A 15 12.44 32.25 -12.78
C SER A 15 13.16 30.91 -12.55
N THR A 16 14.49 30.90 -12.49
CA THR A 16 15.27 29.65 -12.49
C THR A 16 15.63 29.16 -11.08
N SER A 17 15.29 29.90 -10.02
CA SER A 17 15.44 29.45 -8.64
C SER A 17 14.26 28.56 -8.21
N ALA A 18 13.96 27.51 -8.98
CA ALA A 18 13.23 26.37 -8.49
C ALA A 18 14.24 25.49 -7.74
N TRP A 19 14.51 25.85 -6.48
CA TRP A 19 15.26 24.99 -5.58
C TRP A 19 14.38 23.76 -5.34
N ALA A 20 14.73 22.64 -5.96
CA ALA A 20 14.22 21.35 -5.53
C ALA A 20 14.52 21.23 -4.04
N ILE A 21 13.50 20.88 -3.26
CA ILE A 21 13.65 20.58 -1.83
C ILE A 21 14.88 19.70 -1.65
N GLU A 22 15.72 20.00 -0.65
CA GLU A 22 16.90 19.18 -0.36
C GLU A 22 16.48 17.71 -0.32
N PRO A 23 17.22 16.79 -1.00
CA PRO A 23 16.91 15.37 -0.97
C PRO A 23 17.21 14.82 0.43
N GLY A 24 16.26 15.00 1.33
CA GLY A 24 16.32 14.62 2.72
C GLY A 24 14.90 14.50 3.28
N PRO A 25 14.67 13.64 4.28
CA PRO A 25 13.35 13.44 4.83
C PRO A 25 12.83 14.77 5.39
N SER A 26 11.73 15.29 4.86
CA SER A 26 11.25 16.63 5.27
C SER A 26 10.76 16.66 6.73
N SER A 27 10.65 15.48 7.38
CA SER A 27 10.42 15.32 8.83
C SER A 27 10.80 13.90 9.32
N ALA A 28 10.98 13.74 10.64
CA ALA A 28 11.23 12.43 11.26
C ALA A 28 10.18 11.34 10.92
N PRO A 29 8.86 11.62 10.94
CA PRO A 29 7.86 10.63 10.50
C PRO A 29 7.94 10.32 8.99
N GLN A 30 8.28 11.30 8.15
CA GLN A 30 8.44 11.08 6.71
C GLN A 30 9.61 10.14 6.39
N LYS A 31 10.69 10.18 7.17
CA LYS A 31 11.83 9.26 7.02
C LYS A 31 11.41 7.79 7.10
N GLY A 32 10.55 7.45 8.06
CA GLY A 32 10.04 6.07 8.19
C GLY A 32 9.25 5.67 6.94
N THR A 33 8.34 6.52 6.49
CA THR A 33 7.53 6.28 5.28
C THR A 33 8.39 6.12 4.03
N GLU A 34 9.39 6.98 3.83
CA GLU A 34 10.31 6.90 2.69
C GLU A 34 11.13 5.61 2.72
N GLN A 35 11.59 5.17 3.90
CA GLN A 35 12.28 3.90 4.06
C GLN A 35 11.39 2.72 3.68
N TRP A 36 10.14 2.68 4.14
CA TRP A 36 9.18 1.65 3.75
C TRP A 36 8.92 1.63 2.24
N MET A 37 8.76 2.81 1.64
CA MET A 37 8.51 2.96 0.21
C MET A 37 9.71 2.47 -0.62
N GLN A 38 10.94 2.81 -0.20
CA GLN A 38 12.16 2.33 -0.85
C GLN A 38 12.33 0.81 -0.73
N LEU A 39 12.00 0.21 0.43
CA LEU A 39 12.04 -1.25 0.63
C LEU A 39 11.06 -1.98 -0.29
N GLN A 40 9.85 -1.44 -0.46
CA GLN A 40 8.83 -2.00 -1.35
C GLN A 40 9.23 -1.89 -2.82
N ILE A 41 9.65 -0.70 -3.28
CA ILE A 41 10.04 -0.47 -4.68
C ILE A 41 11.22 -1.35 -5.07
N ARG A 42 12.22 -1.48 -4.19
CA ARG A 42 13.42 -2.27 -4.46
C ARG A 42 13.21 -3.77 -4.28
N GLY A 43 12.06 -4.21 -3.77
CA GLY A 43 11.78 -5.62 -3.49
C GLY A 43 12.75 -6.26 -2.49
N VAL A 44 13.41 -5.47 -1.63
CA VAL A 44 14.44 -5.97 -0.69
C VAL A 44 13.83 -6.92 0.35
N VAL A 45 12.55 -6.70 0.68
CA VAL A 45 11.78 -7.55 1.61
C VAL A 45 10.78 -8.43 0.86
N ALA A 46 11.03 -8.71 -0.43
CA ALA A 46 10.26 -9.74 -1.13
C ALA A 46 10.53 -11.11 -0.48
N SER A 47 9.47 -11.89 -0.28
CA SER A 47 9.60 -13.26 0.24
C SER A 47 10.53 -14.07 -0.68
N PRO A 48 11.56 -14.75 -0.13
CA PRO A 48 12.39 -15.67 -0.91
C PRO A 48 11.59 -16.91 -1.35
N PHE A 49 10.51 -17.23 -0.64
CA PHE A 49 9.62 -18.32 -0.97
C PHE A 49 8.63 -17.86 -2.03
N ARG A 50 8.78 -18.44 -3.22
CA ARG A 50 7.82 -18.27 -4.31
C ARG A 50 6.52 -18.97 -3.91
N GLN A 51 5.47 -18.20 -3.65
CA GLN A 51 4.13 -18.75 -3.45
C GLN A 51 3.58 -19.22 -4.80
N THR A 52 4.01 -20.40 -5.23
CA THR A 52 3.45 -21.07 -6.40
C THR A 52 2.33 -21.99 -5.93
N ALA A 53 1.09 -21.57 -6.11
CA ALA A 53 -0.02 -22.51 -6.04
C ALA A 53 0.09 -23.47 -7.24
N SER A 54 0.01 -24.77 -6.97
CA SER A 54 -0.15 -25.77 -8.03
C SER A 54 -1.38 -25.43 -8.87
N VAL A 55 -1.42 -25.84 -10.14
CA VAL A 55 -2.60 -25.66 -11.01
C VAL A 55 -3.87 -26.21 -10.34
N THR A 56 -3.76 -27.33 -9.63
CA THR A 56 -4.85 -27.94 -8.88
C THR A 56 -5.32 -27.08 -7.69
N GLU A 57 -4.40 -26.49 -6.93
CA GLU A 57 -4.74 -25.61 -5.79
C GLU A 57 -5.37 -24.30 -6.26
N ARG A 58 -4.93 -23.79 -7.42
CA ARG A 58 -5.56 -22.63 -8.07
C ARG A 58 -7.00 -22.93 -8.47
N ASP A 59 -7.24 -24.10 -9.04
CA ASP A 59 -8.60 -24.50 -9.42
C ASP A 59 -9.50 -24.69 -8.20
N LEU A 60 -9.01 -25.37 -7.14
CA LEU A 60 -9.77 -25.54 -5.89
C LEU A 60 -10.07 -24.20 -5.19
N SER A 61 -9.12 -23.26 -5.17
CA SER A 61 -9.35 -21.94 -4.60
C SER A 61 -10.37 -21.13 -5.42
N PHE A 62 -10.35 -21.27 -6.75
CA PHE A 62 -11.35 -20.69 -7.64
C PHE A 62 -12.74 -21.31 -7.43
N GLN A 63 -12.83 -22.62 -7.30
CA GLN A 63 -14.08 -23.31 -6.96
C GLN A 63 -14.63 -22.85 -5.61
N ARG A 64 -13.79 -22.73 -4.57
CA ARG A 64 -14.21 -22.19 -3.27
C ARG A 64 -14.75 -20.77 -3.40
N TRP A 65 -14.10 -19.93 -4.19
CA TRP A 65 -14.55 -18.57 -4.45
C TRP A 65 -15.92 -18.56 -5.15
N LEU A 66 -16.14 -19.39 -6.16
CA LEU A 66 -17.45 -19.52 -6.81
C LEU A 66 -18.54 -20.00 -5.83
N ASN A 67 -18.23 -21.01 -5.01
CA ASN A 67 -19.14 -21.53 -3.98
C ASN A 67 -19.47 -20.50 -2.88
N SER A 68 -18.65 -19.45 -2.71
CA SER A 68 -18.96 -18.40 -1.73
C SER A 68 -20.18 -17.55 -2.13
N PHE A 69 -20.48 -17.47 -3.44
CA PHE A 69 -21.65 -16.73 -3.95
C PHE A 69 -22.94 -17.54 -3.90
N THR A 70 -22.85 -18.87 -3.75
CA THR A 70 -24.04 -19.73 -3.71
C THR A 70 -24.68 -19.77 -2.33
N HIS A 71 -24.01 -19.25 -1.29
CA HIS A 71 -24.58 -19.23 0.04
C HIS A 71 -25.57 -18.07 0.16
N PRO A 72 -26.88 -18.33 0.40
CA PRO A 72 -27.84 -17.26 0.61
C PRO A 72 -27.49 -16.50 1.89
N ILE A 73 -27.69 -15.19 1.89
CA ILE A 73 -27.61 -14.40 3.11
C ILE A 73 -28.83 -14.78 3.96
N PRO A 74 -28.65 -15.31 5.18
CA PRO A 74 -29.79 -15.60 6.04
C PRO A 74 -30.44 -14.31 6.53
N GLU A 75 -31.77 -14.28 6.58
CA GLU A 75 -32.56 -13.14 7.09
C GLU A 75 -32.27 -12.84 8.57
N PHE A 76 -31.89 -13.87 9.33
CA PHE A 76 -31.54 -13.76 10.75
C PHE A 76 -30.21 -14.45 11.03
N PHE A 77 -29.41 -13.83 11.89
CA PHE A 77 -28.18 -14.42 12.40
C PHE A 77 -28.52 -15.47 13.46
N ASP A 78 -28.16 -16.73 13.22
CA ASP A 78 -28.28 -17.80 14.20
C ASP A 78 -27.19 -17.66 15.27
N GLN A 79 -27.59 -17.45 16.52
CA GLN A 79 -26.67 -17.31 17.65
C GLN A 79 -25.88 -18.60 17.93
N ASP A 80 -26.38 -19.76 17.49
CA ASP A 80 -25.69 -21.04 17.59
C ASP A 80 -24.71 -21.30 16.44
N ALA A 81 -24.79 -20.54 15.35
CA ALA A 81 -23.83 -20.61 14.25
C ALA A 81 -22.49 -19.92 14.57
N ALA A 82 -22.47 -19.07 15.60
CA ALA A 82 -21.22 -18.56 16.15
C ALA A 82 -20.43 -19.70 16.81
N GLY A 83 -19.15 -19.84 16.45
CA GLY A 83 -18.28 -20.85 17.04
C GLY A 83 -18.34 -20.83 18.57
N LYS A 84 -18.53 -21.99 19.20
CA LYS A 84 -18.63 -22.10 20.66
C LYS A 84 -17.28 -21.73 21.28
N MET A 85 -17.20 -20.59 21.95
CA MET A 85 -16.03 -20.21 22.73
C MET A 85 -16.00 -21.07 24.00
N THR A 86 -15.12 -22.08 24.04
CA THR A 86 -14.87 -22.85 25.26
C THR A 86 -14.02 -21.99 26.20
N THR A 87 -14.66 -21.17 27.02
CA THR A 87 -13.96 -20.52 28.14
C THR A 87 -13.56 -21.61 29.13
N GLY A 88 -12.26 -21.89 29.21
CA GLY A 88 -11.69 -22.84 30.17
C GLY A 88 -11.90 -22.34 31.59
N SER A 89 -13.01 -22.77 32.21
CA SER A 89 -13.26 -22.60 33.63
C SER A 89 -12.45 -23.65 34.39
N ASN A 90 -11.19 -23.31 34.73
CA ASN A 90 -10.44 -24.08 35.71
C ASN A 90 -10.91 -23.66 37.11
N ASN A 91 -11.39 -24.64 37.88
CA ASN A 91 -11.68 -24.54 39.30
C ASN A 91 -10.52 -25.14 40.09
#